data_AF-A0A8S0QA50-F1
#
_entry.id   AF-A0A8S0QA50-F1
#
_cell.length_a   1.000
_cell.length_b   1.000
_cell.length_c   1.000
_cell.angle_alpha   90.00
_cell.angle_beta   90.00
_cell.angle_gamma   90.00
#
_symmetry.space_group_name_H-M   'P 1'
#
loop_
_entity.id
_entity.type
_entity.pdbx_description
1 polymer ?
#
loop_
_entity_poly.entity_id
_entity_poly.type
_entity_poly.pdbx_seq_one_letter_code
_entity_poly.pdbx_strand_id
1 'polypeptide(L)'
;MEDQWGVAYKIIRKEDQEAALEHLEVREKQYDMKAYLDFFTEPTATMPAISNVLLYIASADKKLNKNYLGPASFEEIADQIVHAEGPSGPNRDYLFKLETALIQIGCEDEHVNDLADEVRRIVLKRGTAHLMKTGIH
;
A
#
# COMPACT_ATOMS: atom_id res chain seq x y z
N MET A 1 8.49 -10.60 13.41
CA MET A 1 7.96 -9.48 12.62
C MET A 1 8.85 -9.39 11.42
N GLU A 2 8.24 -9.30 10.25
CA GLU A 2 8.95 -9.08 8.99
C GLU A 2 9.23 -7.58 8.87
N ASP A 3 10.37 -7.23 8.31
CA ASP A 3 10.76 -5.83 8.14
C ASP A 3 9.87 -5.19 7.06
N GLN A 4 9.33 -4.00 7.34
CA GLN A 4 8.56 -3.23 6.36
C GLN A 4 9.31 -1.96 5.98
N TRP A 5 9.48 -1.77 4.68
CA TRP A 5 10.13 -0.58 4.15
C TRP A 5 9.15 0.58 4.01
N GLY A 6 9.64 1.79 4.26
CA GLY A 6 8.82 3.00 4.18
C GLY A 6 9.63 4.27 4.32
N VAL A 7 8.91 5.40 4.40
CA VAL A 7 9.50 6.73 4.54
C VAL A 7 8.89 7.45 5.73
N ALA A 8 9.73 8.00 6.58
CA ALA A 8 9.33 8.88 7.67
C ALA A 8 9.45 10.36 7.25
N TYR A 9 8.38 11.13 7.43
CA TYR A 9 8.35 12.56 7.11
C TYR A 9 8.46 13.40 8.38
N LYS A 10 9.43 14.32 8.41
CA LYS A 10 9.59 15.29 9.51
C LYS A 10 9.04 16.65 9.10
N ILE A 11 7.99 17.09 9.77
CA ILE A 11 7.40 18.43 9.58
C ILE A 11 7.95 19.33 10.68
N ILE A 12 8.56 20.47 10.32
CA ILE A 12 9.32 21.30 11.27
C ILE A 12 8.43 22.38 11.89
N ARG A 13 7.58 23.02 11.09
CA ARG A 13 6.75 24.14 11.54
C ARG A 13 5.50 23.63 12.24
N LYS A 14 5.15 24.25 13.36
CA LYS A 14 4.00 23.84 14.17
C LYS A 14 2.69 23.95 13.38
N GLU A 15 2.49 25.06 12.68
CA GLU A 15 1.30 25.26 11.83
C GLU A 15 1.16 24.17 10.76
N ASP A 16 2.27 23.76 10.13
CA ASP A 16 2.27 22.70 9.12
C ASP A 16 2.03 21.31 9.74
N GLN A 17 2.49 21.08 10.97
CA GLN A 17 2.20 19.85 11.72
C GLN A 17 0.70 19.74 12.02
N GLU A 18 0.10 20.81 12.53
CA GLU A 18 -1.34 20.85 12.85
C GLU A 18 -2.17 20.62 11.59
N ALA A 19 -1.85 21.34 10.50
CA ALA A 19 -2.53 21.17 9.21
C ALA A 19 -2.37 19.74 8.63
N ALA A 20 -1.16 19.17 8.72
CA ALA A 20 -0.92 17.81 8.26
C ALA A 20 -1.70 16.77 9.08
N LEU A 21 -1.73 16.92 10.41
CA LEU A 21 -2.49 16.04 11.28
C LEU A 21 -3.99 16.14 10.99
N GLU A 22 -4.56 17.34 10.88
CA GLU A 22 -5.96 17.53 10.51
C GLU A 22 -6.30 16.86 9.17
N HIS A 23 -5.42 16.98 8.18
CA HIS A 23 -5.58 16.31 6.89
C HIS A 23 -5.55 14.78 7.03
N LEU A 24 -4.58 14.25 7.77
CA LEU A 24 -4.43 12.81 8.00
C LEU A 24 -5.60 12.22 8.78
N GLU A 25 -6.18 12.94 9.74
CA GLU A 25 -7.38 12.48 10.45
C GLU A 25 -8.58 12.28 9.51
N VAL A 26 -8.69 13.06 8.44
CA VAL A 26 -9.77 12.89 7.44
C VAL A 26 -9.45 11.78 6.46
N ARG A 27 -8.19 11.73 5.98
CA ARG A 27 -7.75 10.75 4.98
C ARG A 27 -7.75 9.33 5.55
N GLU A 28 -7.18 9.16 6.74
CA GLU A 28 -6.92 7.87 7.38
C GLU A 28 -8.02 7.45 8.37
N LYS A 29 -9.17 8.13 8.37
CA LYS A 29 -10.32 7.87 9.26
C LYS A 29 -10.86 6.44 9.25
N GLN A 30 -10.48 5.64 8.25
CA GLN A 30 -10.90 4.25 8.11
C GLN A 30 -9.97 3.27 8.83
N TYR A 31 -8.81 3.74 9.30
CA TYR A 31 -7.90 2.97 10.15
C TYR A 31 -8.32 3.11 11.61
N ASP A 32 -8.20 2.02 12.37
CA ASP A 32 -8.73 1.89 13.73
C ASP A 32 -7.65 2.01 14.81
N MET A 33 -6.37 2.07 14.43
CA MET A 33 -5.25 2.16 15.37
C MET A 33 -4.25 3.26 14.96
N LYS A 34 -3.66 3.89 15.99
CA LYS A 34 -2.45 4.70 15.88
C LYS A 34 -1.36 4.08 16.73
N ALA A 35 -0.16 3.98 16.18
CA ALA A 35 1.02 3.50 16.88
C ALA A 35 2.15 4.53 16.78
N TYR A 36 3.05 4.49 17.75
CA TYR A 36 4.29 5.25 17.74
C TYR A 36 5.43 4.26 17.76
N LEU A 37 6.24 4.27 16.71
CA LEU A 37 7.27 3.26 16.49
C LEU A 37 8.64 3.92 16.28
N ASP A 38 9.66 3.12 16.54
CA ASP A 38 11.04 3.45 16.24
C ASP A 38 11.33 3.12 14.76
N PHE A 39 11.91 4.07 14.03
CA PHE A 39 12.24 3.97 12.61
C PHE A 39 13.75 3.77 12.42
N PHE A 40 14.10 2.74 11.67
CA PHE A 40 15.48 2.33 11.39
C PHE A 40 15.77 2.49 9.90
N THR A 41 16.99 2.93 9.57
CA THR A 41 17.45 3.05 8.17
C THR A 41 18.29 1.87 7.72
N GLU A 42 18.69 1.01 8.66
CA GLU A 42 19.50 -0.19 8.40
C GLU A 42 18.95 -1.36 9.24
N PRO A 43 18.76 -2.56 8.66
CA PRO A 43 18.20 -3.71 9.39
C PRO A 43 19.04 -4.15 10.60
N THR A 44 20.35 -3.92 10.56
CA THR A 44 21.27 -4.31 11.64
C THR A 44 21.48 -3.21 12.69
N ALA A 45 20.82 -2.06 12.55
CA ALA A 45 20.99 -0.96 13.49
C ALA A 45 20.40 -1.31 14.86
N THR A 46 21.17 -1.04 15.93
CA THR A 46 20.73 -1.25 17.31
C THR A 46 20.07 0.00 17.92
N MET A 47 20.09 1.13 17.20
CA MET A 47 19.48 2.39 17.61
C MET A 47 18.63 2.94 16.47
N PRO A 48 17.44 3.49 16.77
CA PRO A 48 16.60 4.07 15.74
C PRO A 48 17.20 5.37 15.20
N ALA A 49 17.02 5.59 13.90
CA ALA A 49 17.31 6.88 13.29
C ALA A 49 16.33 7.95 13.78
N ILE A 50 15.07 7.57 13.99
CA ILE A 50 14.01 8.44 14.53
C ILE A 50 13.11 7.61 15.45
N SER A 51 12.87 8.10 16.67
CA SER A 51 11.91 7.49 17.60
C SER A 51 10.55 8.16 17.55
N ASN A 52 9.52 7.41 17.97
CA ASN A 52 8.12 7.88 18.09
C ASN A 52 7.54 8.42 16.77
N VAL A 53 7.75 7.71 15.67
CA VAL A 53 7.09 8.00 14.40
C VAL A 53 5.64 7.55 14.47
N LEU A 54 4.71 8.47 14.18
CA LEU A 54 3.27 8.18 14.12
C LEU A 54 2.96 7.30 12.90
N LEU A 55 2.28 6.18 13.14
CA LEU A 55 1.78 5.28 12.12
C LEU A 55 0.27 5.06 12.31
N TYR A 56 -0.49 5.13 11.22
CA TYR A 56 -1.90 4.72 11.22
C TYR A 56 -1.99 3.28 10.71
N ILE A 57 -2.71 2.43 11.43
CA ILE A 57 -2.77 0.98 11.18
C ILE A 57 -4.23 0.55 11.10
N ALA A 58 -4.56 -0.23 10.07
CA ALA A 58 -5.80 -0.96 9.98
C ALA A 58 -5.60 -2.36 10.57
N SER A 59 -6.24 -2.66 11.71
CA SER A 59 -6.12 -3.95 12.38
C SER A 59 -6.87 -5.05 11.63
N ALA A 60 -6.56 -6.30 11.98
CA ALA A 60 -7.30 -7.47 11.49
C ALA A 60 -8.63 -7.72 12.24
N ASP A 61 -9.02 -6.85 13.18
CA ASP A 61 -10.29 -6.96 13.91
C ASP A 61 -11.45 -6.49 13.02
N LYS A 62 -12.23 -7.42 12.48
CA LYS A 62 -13.40 -7.12 11.63
C LYS A 62 -14.49 -6.30 12.33
N LYS A 63 -14.51 -6.22 13.66
CA LYS A 63 -15.47 -5.36 14.39
C LYS A 63 -15.04 -3.90 14.35
N LEU A 64 -13.74 -3.63 14.44
CA LEU A 64 -13.17 -2.29 14.46
C LEU A 64 -12.85 -1.80 13.05
N ASN A 65 -12.18 -2.64 12.26
CA ASN A 65 -11.88 -2.42 10.86
C ASN A 65 -12.87 -3.17 9.95
N LYS A 66 -13.98 -2.49 9.63
CA LYS A 66 -15.02 -3.05 8.74
C LYS A 66 -14.53 -3.27 7.29
N ASN A 67 -13.40 -2.68 6.91
CA ASN A 67 -12.81 -2.82 5.59
C ASN A 67 -11.86 -4.03 5.49
N TYR A 68 -11.55 -4.71 6.60
CA TYR A 68 -10.70 -5.89 6.57
C TYR A 68 -11.43 -7.09 5.98
N LEU A 69 -11.04 -7.48 4.77
CA LEU A 69 -11.64 -8.61 4.05
C LEU A 69 -11.17 -9.96 4.61
N GLY A 70 -9.98 -10.01 5.20
CA GLY A 70 -9.34 -11.23 5.68
C GLY A 70 -8.17 -11.66 4.79
N PRO A 71 -7.47 -12.74 5.16
CA PRO A 71 -6.50 -13.36 4.28
C PRO A 71 -7.19 -13.89 3.02
N ALA A 72 -6.52 -13.78 1.89
CA ALA A 72 -6.97 -14.28 0.59
C ALA A 72 -5.77 -14.82 -0.17
N SER A 73 -6.01 -15.67 -1.17
CA SER A 73 -4.96 -16.11 -2.08
C SER A 73 -4.46 -14.96 -2.95
N PHE A 74 -3.23 -15.07 -3.47
CA PHE A 74 -2.68 -14.08 -4.40
C PHE A 74 -3.58 -13.85 -5.62
N GLU A 75 -4.18 -14.93 -6.17
CA GLU A 75 -5.07 -14.83 -7.33
C GLU A 75 -6.35 -14.06 -7.01
N GLU A 76 -6.95 -14.28 -5.84
CA GLU A 76 -8.14 -13.54 -5.38
C GLU A 76 -7.82 -12.05 -5.16
N ILE A 77 -6.68 -11.74 -4.53
CA ILE A 77 -6.24 -10.36 -4.30
C ILE A 77 -6.01 -9.67 -5.65
N ALA A 78 -5.26 -10.31 -6.56
CA ALA A 78 -4.94 -9.74 -7.86
C ALA A 78 -6.21 -9.54 -8.72
N ASP A 79 -7.14 -10.50 -8.73
CA ASP A 79 -8.40 -10.34 -9.46
C ASP A 79 -9.23 -9.20 -8.88
N GLN A 80 -9.30 -9.05 -7.55
CA GLN A 80 -9.96 -7.91 -6.92
C GLN A 80 -9.29 -6.58 -7.32
N ILE A 81 -7.96 -6.50 -7.33
CA ILE A 81 -7.21 -5.29 -7.73
C ILE A 81 -7.48 -4.92 -9.19
N VAL A 82 -7.59 -5.91 -10.08
CA VAL A 82 -7.86 -5.67 -11.50
C VAL A 82 -9.25 -5.07 -11.73
N HIS A 83 -10.24 -5.43 -10.90
CA HIS A 83 -11.62 -4.96 -11.05
C HIS A 83 -11.97 -3.72 -10.22
N ALA A 84 -11.25 -3.46 -9.14
CA ALA A 84 -11.58 -2.39 -8.21
C ALA A 84 -11.21 -1.01 -8.77
N GLU A 85 -12.14 -0.07 -8.66
CA GLU A 85 -11.96 1.33 -8.99
C GLU A 85 -12.63 2.19 -7.92
N GLY A 86 -11.90 3.20 -7.45
CA GLY A 86 -12.41 4.18 -6.49
C GLY A 86 -12.37 5.60 -7.04
N PRO A 87 -12.74 6.61 -6.24
CA PRO A 87 -12.68 8.01 -6.65
C PRO A 87 -11.28 8.49 -7.09
N SER A 88 -10.23 7.79 -6.67
CA SER A 88 -8.83 8.06 -7.04
C SER A 88 -8.34 7.31 -8.28
N GLY A 89 -9.22 6.52 -8.93
CA GLY A 89 -8.92 5.73 -10.11
C GLY A 89 -8.79 4.22 -9.84
N PRO A 90 -8.29 3.46 -10.84
CA PRO A 90 -8.16 2.01 -10.76
C PRO A 90 -7.18 1.56 -9.67
N ASN A 91 -7.52 0.49 -8.95
CA ASN A 91 -6.68 -0.01 -7.85
C ASN A 91 -5.33 -0.59 -8.36
N ARG A 92 -5.30 -1.15 -9.57
CA ARG A 92 -4.05 -1.59 -10.20
C ARG A 92 -3.01 -0.46 -10.37
N ASP A 93 -3.47 0.77 -10.62
CA ASP A 93 -2.58 1.90 -10.82
C ASP A 93 -1.94 2.33 -9.50
N TYR A 94 -2.65 2.13 -8.37
CA TYR A 94 -2.08 2.30 -7.03
C TYR A 94 -0.96 1.28 -6.79
N LEU A 95 -1.20 -0.01 -7.08
CA LEU A 95 -0.21 -1.07 -6.91
C LEU A 95 1.07 -0.80 -7.70
N PHE A 96 0.97 -0.45 -8.99
CA PHE A 96 2.15 -0.18 -9.82
C PHE A 96 2.93 1.07 -9.38
N LYS A 97 2.24 2.08 -8.86
CA LYS A 97 2.90 3.26 -8.29
C LYS A 97 3.66 2.91 -7.01
N LEU A 98 3.08 2.04 -6.17
CA LEU A 98 3.73 1.55 -4.95
C LEU A 98 5.00 0.75 -5.29
N GLU A 99 4.88 -0.24 -6.17
CA GLU A 99 6.01 -1.03 -6.68
C GLU A 99 7.12 -0.12 -7.24
N THR A 100 6.77 0.84 -8.10
CA THR A 100 7.74 1.79 -8.66
C THR A 100 8.42 2.62 -7.59
N ALA A 101 7.67 3.12 -6.59
CA ALA A 101 8.23 3.94 -5.52
C ALA A 101 9.21 3.14 -4.65
N LEU A 102 8.86 1.88 -4.32
CA LEU A 102 9.70 0.96 -3.56
C LEU A 102 11.03 0.65 -4.29
N ILE A 103 10.97 0.35 -5.58
CA ILE A 103 12.16 0.16 -6.43
C ILE A 103 13.04 1.41 -6.44
N GLN A 104 12.44 2.60 -6.59
CA GLN A 104 13.19 3.87 -6.66
C GLN A 104 13.96 4.19 -5.38
N ILE A 105 13.47 3.72 -4.23
CA ILE A 105 14.15 3.89 -2.94
C ILE A 105 15.05 2.69 -2.58
N GLY A 106 15.22 1.72 -3.48
CA GLY A 106 16.06 0.54 -3.28
C GLY A 106 15.48 -0.47 -2.27
N CYS A 107 14.17 -0.42 -2.04
CA CYS A 107 13.47 -1.32 -1.12
C CYS A 107 12.69 -2.34 -1.95
N GLU A 108 13.23 -3.54 -2.13
CA GLU A 108 12.50 -4.61 -2.81
C GLU A 108 11.54 -5.31 -1.83
N ASP A 109 10.28 -5.43 -2.23
CA ASP A 109 9.23 -6.13 -1.48
C ASP A 109 8.67 -7.26 -2.36
N GLU A 110 9.01 -8.50 -2.02
CA GLU A 110 8.62 -9.70 -2.79
C GLU A 110 7.11 -9.80 -2.92
N HIS A 111 6.35 -9.49 -1.86
CA HIS A 111 4.90 -9.56 -1.88
C HIS A 111 4.29 -8.55 -2.86
N VAL A 112 4.77 -7.30 -2.85
CA VAL A 112 4.30 -6.26 -3.78
C VAL A 112 4.67 -6.60 -5.22
N ASN A 113 5.89 -7.09 -5.46
CA ASN A 113 6.38 -7.45 -6.78
C ASN A 113 5.57 -8.62 -7.38
N ASP A 114 5.40 -9.70 -6.62
CA ASP A 114 4.65 -10.89 -7.05
C ASP A 114 3.19 -10.54 -7.35
N LEU A 115 2.58 -9.70 -6.52
CA LEU A 115 1.21 -9.25 -6.73
C LEU A 115 1.08 -8.37 -7.98
N ALA A 116 2.05 -7.48 -8.24
CA ALA A 116 2.08 -6.66 -9.43
C ALA A 116 2.21 -7.50 -10.70
N ASP A 117 3.07 -8.52 -10.70
CA ASP A 117 3.23 -9.45 -11.81
C ASP A 117 1.97 -10.26 -12.07
N GLU A 118 1.28 -10.71 -11.02
CA GLU A 118 0.03 -11.43 -11.16
C GLU A 118 -1.08 -10.55 -11.76
N VAL A 119 -1.18 -9.28 -11.32
CA VAL A 119 -2.10 -8.30 -11.91
C VAL A 119 -1.78 -8.06 -13.39
N ARG A 120 -0.50 -7.89 -13.76
CA ARG A 120 -0.08 -7.76 -15.18
C ARG A 120 -0.47 -8.99 -15.99
N ARG A 121 -0.27 -10.20 -15.44
CA ARG A 121 -0.65 -11.47 -16.08
C ARG A 121 -2.15 -11.54 -16.35
N ILE A 122 -2.99 -11.17 -15.38
CA ILE A 122 -4.45 -11.17 -15.53
C ILE A 122 -4.89 -10.15 -16.58
N VAL A 123 -4.33 -8.93 -16.55
CA VAL A 123 -4.64 -7.88 -17.54
C VAL A 123 -4.27 -8.31 -18.96
N LEU A 124 -3.10 -8.92 -19.15
CA LEU A 124 -2.65 -9.42 -20.45
C LEU A 124 -3.58 -10.51 -20.99
N LYS A 125 -3.93 -11.52 -20.17
CA LYS A 125 -4.87 -12.59 -20.55
C LYS A 125 -6.24 -12.04 -20.97
N ARG A 126 -6.69 -10.96 -20.35
CA ARG A 126 -7.96 -10.30 -20.70
C ARG A 126 -7.86 -9.52 -22.01
N GLY A 127 -6.76 -8.79 -22.22
CA GLY A 127 -6.50 -8.08 -23.47
C GLY A 127 -6.47 -9.03 -24.66
N THR A 128 -5.76 -10.16 -24.55
CA THR A 128 -5.71 -11.18 -25.61
C THR A 128 -7.07 -11.84 -25.84
N ALA A 129 -7.81 -12.17 -24.78
CA ALA A 129 -9.16 -12.71 -24.90
C ALA A 129 -10.15 -11.70 -25.53
N HIS A 130 -9.99 -10.40 -25.28
CA HIS A 130 -10.81 -9.36 -25.89
C HIS A 130 -10.50 -9.22 -27.39
N LEU A 131 -9.22 -9.19 -27.78
CA LEU A 131 -8.79 -9.14 -29.18
C LEU A 131 -9.28 -10.36 -29.99
N MET A 132 -9.18 -11.56 -29.40
CA MET A 132 -9.70 -12.78 -30.03
C MET A 132 -11.22 -12.77 -30.21
N LYS A 133 -11.97 -12.06 -29.36
CA LYS A 133 -13.43 -11.93 -29.47
C LYS A 133 -13.88 -10.85 -30.44
N THR A 134 -13.10 -9.78 -30.62
CA THR A 134 -13.47 -8.66 -31.50
C THR A 134 -12.98 -8.80 -32.93
N GLY A 135 -12.14 -9.80 -33.23
CA GLY A 135 -11.72 -10.13 -34.61
C GLY A 135 -10.83 -9.08 -35.27
N ILE A 136 -10.23 -8.19 -34.48
CA ILE A 136 -9.28 -7.18 -34.97
C ILE A 136 -7.88 -7.82 -34.91
N HIS A 137 -7.35 -8.17 -36.08
CA HIS A 137 -6.00 -8.71 -36.27
C HIS A 137 -4.95 -7.60 -36.37
#